data_AF-A0A4Q1HKA8-F1
#
_entry.id   AF-A0A4Q1HKA8-F1
#
_cell.length_a   1.000
_cell.length_b   1.000
_cell.length_c   1.000
_cell.angle_alpha   90.00
_cell.angle_beta   90.00
_cell.angle_gamma   90.00
#
_symmetry.space_group_name_H-M   'P 1'
#
loop_
_entity.id
_entity.type
_entity.pdbx_description
1 polymer ?
#
loop_
_entity_poly.entity_id
_entity_poly.type
_entity_poly.pdbx_seq_one_letter_code
_entity_poly.pdbx_strand_id
1 'polypeptide(L)'
;MRVGMPVGADGDVSFHLNGMPCTARRGDTVLTAILLQGDRLRASPFSLAPRAGFCLMGACQDCWVQCADGSRVRACTTLVEAGMALLCPLPPTPTPAVRAGTDAVPGDVPPGDVP
;
A
#
# COMPACT_ATOMS: atom_id res chain seq x y z
N MET A 1 18.57 -0.78 -19.54
CA MET A 1 17.48 -0.89 -18.55
C MET A 1 16.16 -0.87 -19.29
N ARG A 2 15.49 -2.02 -19.39
CA ARG A 2 14.12 -2.06 -19.95
C ARG A 2 13.16 -1.72 -18.81
N VAL A 3 12.70 -0.48 -18.76
CA VAL A 3 11.48 -0.12 -18.02
C VAL A 3 10.32 -0.46 -18.94
N GLY A 4 9.71 -1.60 -18.68
CA GLY A 4 8.56 -2.12 -19.40
C GLY A 4 7.91 -3.15 -18.51
N MET A 5 7.29 -2.68 -17.42
CA MET A 5 6.35 -3.51 -16.68
C MET A 5 5.04 -3.49 -17.48
N PRO A 6 4.51 -4.65 -17.92
CA PRO A 6 3.19 -4.68 -18.52
C PRO A 6 2.20 -4.22 -17.46
N VAL A 7 1.53 -3.09 -17.70
CA VAL A 7 0.36 -2.72 -16.92
C VAL A 7 -0.69 -3.79 -17.22
N GLY A 8 -1.05 -4.59 -16.21
CA GLY A 8 -1.99 -5.70 -16.36
C GLY A 8 -1.35 -7.09 -16.51
N ALA A 9 -0.53 -7.52 -15.56
CA ALA A 9 -0.35 -8.96 -15.37
C ALA A 9 -1.56 -9.48 -14.59
N ASP A 10 -2.54 -10.05 -15.28
CA ASP A 10 -3.72 -10.64 -14.65
C ASP A 10 -3.30 -11.76 -13.70
N GLY A 11 -3.52 -11.54 -12.41
CA GLY A 11 -3.24 -12.53 -11.38
C GLY A 11 -3.31 -11.93 -9.99
N ASP A 12 -4.05 -12.62 -9.13
CA ASP A 12 -4.13 -12.31 -7.72
C ASP A 12 -2.83 -12.72 -7.02
N VAL A 13 -2.39 -11.89 -6.07
CA VAL A 13 -1.27 -12.13 -5.17
C VAL A 13 -1.82 -12.17 -3.75
N SER A 14 -1.72 -13.33 -3.11
CA SER A 14 -2.14 -13.52 -1.71
C SER A 14 -1.04 -13.08 -0.75
N PHE A 15 -1.40 -12.27 0.23
CA PHE A 15 -0.49 -11.82 1.28
C PHE A 15 -1.24 -11.69 2.62
N HIS A 16 -0.54 -11.36 3.68
CA HIS A 16 -1.14 -11.11 4.99
C HIS A 16 -0.83 -9.70 5.47
N LEU A 17 -1.84 -9.03 6.01
CA LEU A 17 -1.70 -7.75 6.69
C LEU A 17 -2.18 -7.92 8.13
N ASN A 18 -1.30 -7.74 9.11
CA ASN A 18 -1.61 -7.95 10.53
C ASN A 18 -2.19 -9.35 10.83
N GLY A 19 -1.73 -10.37 10.09
CA GLY A 19 -2.25 -11.74 10.19
C GLY A 19 -3.57 -11.99 9.44
N MET A 20 -4.22 -10.96 8.90
CA MET A 20 -5.42 -11.10 8.07
C MET A 20 -5.04 -11.45 6.62
N PRO A 21 -5.68 -12.43 5.99
CA PRO A 21 -5.45 -12.74 4.58
C PRO A 21 -6.00 -11.62 3.68
N CYS A 22 -5.17 -11.19 2.74
CA CYS A 22 -5.48 -10.13 1.79
C CYS A 22 -5.07 -10.54 0.37
N THR A 23 -5.69 -9.88 -0.61
CA THR A 23 -5.39 -10.08 -2.03
C THR A 23 -5.02 -8.75 -2.66
N ALA A 24 -3.94 -8.75 -3.44
CA ALA A 24 -3.54 -7.66 -4.31
C ALA A 24 -3.39 -8.16 -5.75
N ARG A 25 -3.13 -7.28 -6.70
CA ARG A 25 -2.84 -7.67 -8.08
C ARG A 25 -1.33 -7.79 -8.30
N ARG A 26 -0.94 -8.68 -9.20
CA ARG A 26 0.45 -8.74 -9.67
C ARG A 26 0.83 -7.38 -10.27
N GLY A 27 1.94 -6.82 -9.80
CA GLY A 27 2.42 -5.50 -10.19
C GLY A 27 2.02 -4.38 -9.22
N ASP A 28 1.13 -4.65 -8.26
CA ASP A 28 0.88 -3.70 -7.17
C ASP A 28 2.14 -3.53 -6.32
N THR A 29 2.36 -2.29 -5.89
CA THR A 29 3.31 -2.02 -4.82
C THR A 29 2.72 -2.44 -3.47
N VAL A 30 3.57 -2.69 -2.49
CA VAL A 30 3.16 -2.90 -1.10
C VAL A 30 2.30 -1.73 -0.58
N LEU A 31 2.58 -0.49 -1.02
CA LEU A 31 1.77 0.68 -0.69
C LEU A 31 0.33 0.53 -1.20
N THR A 32 0.17 0.24 -2.50
CA THR A 32 -1.14 0.01 -3.11
C THR A 32 -1.88 -1.14 -2.42
N ALA A 33 -1.19 -2.26 -2.21
CA ALA A 33 -1.76 -3.44 -1.57
C ALA A 33 -2.31 -3.15 -0.17
N ILE A 34 -1.59 -2.36 0.64
CA ILE A 34 -2.04 -1.96 1.98
C ILE A 34 -3.19 -0.95 1.90
N LEU A 35 -3.10 0.06 1.04
CA LEU A 35 -4.11 1.11 0.94
C LEU A 35 -5.44 0.65 0.33
N LEU A 36 -5.46 -0.51 -0.33
CA LEU A 36 -6.71 -1.17 -0.72
C LEU A 36 -7.45 -1.78 0.50
N GLN A 37 -6.74 -2.01 1.61
CA GLN A 37 -7.29 -2.60 2.84
C GLN A 37 -7.47 -1.57 3.96
N GLY A 38 -6.93 -0.36 3.81
CA GLY A 38 -6.94 0.69 4.84
C GLY A 38 -6.48 2.06 4.32
N ASP A 39 -6.34 3.04 5.20
CA ASP A 39 -6.07 4.45 4.84
C ASP A 39 -4.63 4.93 5.15
N ARG A 40 -3.82 4.08 5.80
CA ARG A 40 -2.50 4.47 6.33
C ARG A 40 -1.55 3.28 6.46
N LEU A 41 -0.25 3.56 6.54
CA LEU A 41 0.82 2.58 6.77
C LEU A 41 1.45 2.68 8.16
N ARG A 42 1.45 3.88 8.75
CA ARG A 42 2.02 4.13 10.07
C ARG A 42 1.42 5.37 10.71
N ALA A 43 1.79 5.62 11.97
CA ALA A 43 1.58 6.89 12.65
C ALA A 43 2.89 7.69 12.71
N SER A 44 2.78 9.02 12.67
CA SER A 44 3.87 9.94 12.98
C SER A 44 4.33 9.73 14.43
N PRO A 45 5.65 9.64 14.72
CA PRO A 45 6.14 9.44 16.08
C PRO A 45 5.89 10.66 16.99
N PHE A 46 5.67 11.84 16.42
CA PHE A 46 5.49 13.09 17.19
C PHE A 46 4.02 13.47 17.31
N SER A 47 3.32 13.52 16.18
CA SER A 47 1.93 14.00 16.13
C SER A 47 0.90 12.89 16.19
N LEU A 48 1.32 11.63 16.12
CA LEU A 48 0.46 10.45 15.96
C LEU A 48 -0.46 10.48 14.73
N ALA A 49 -0.31 11.49 13.88
CA ALA A 49 -1.08 11.63 12.66
C ALA A 49 -0.82 10.45 11.70
N PRO A 50 -1.84 9.97 10.98
CA PRO A 50 -1.69 8.89 10.01
C PRO A 50 -0.74 9.29 8.87
N ARG A 51 0.02 8.31 8.38
CA ARG A 51 0.99 8.45 7.29
C ARG A 51 0.95 7.22 6.38
N ALA A 52 0.92 7.45 5.07
CA ALA A 52 1.04 6.41 4.04
C ALA A 52 2.29 6.60 3.16
N GLY A 53 2.79 7.83 3.05
CA GLY A 53 3.82 8.21 2.08
C GLY A 53 3.21 8.83 0.84
N PHE A 54 3.81 9.93 0.38
CA PHE A 54 3.25 10.78 -0.69
C PHE A 54 4.17 10.91 -1.91
N CYS A 55 5.47 10.66 -1.74
CA CYS A 55 6.45 10.96 -2.79
C CYS A 55 6.54 9.89 -3.89
N LEU A 56 6.04 8.67 -3.64
CA LEU A 56 6.15 7.49 -4.52
C LEU A 56 7.56 7.11 -5.03
N MET A 57 8.62 7.74 -4.52
CA MET A 57 10.00 7.57 -4.99
C MET A 57 10.98 7.12 -3.90
N GLY A 58 10.48 6.81 -2.69
CA GLY A 58 11.37 6.45 -1.59
C GLY A 58 12.06 7.64 -0.89
N ALA A 59 11.64 8.88 -1.11
CA ALA A 59 12.22 10.06 -0.45
C ALA A 59 11.59 10.39 0.91
N CYS A 60 10.25 10.45 1.02
CA CYS A 60 9.54 11.00 2.19
C CYS A 60 9.64 10.19 3.50
N GLN A 61 10.13 8.95 3.45
CA GLN A 61 10.30 8.04 4.59
C GLN A 61 9.02 7.56 5.28
N ASP A 62 7.87 8.12 4.95
CA ASP A 62 6.60 7.73 5.55
C ASP A 62 6.01 6.42 5.01
N CYS A 63 6.58 5.86 3.94
CA CYS A 63 6.15 4.61 3.33
C CYS A 63 6.87 3.37 3.87
N TRP A 64 7.60 3.46 4.98
CA TRP A 64 8.24 2.27 5.56
C TRP A 64 7.20 1.34 6.20
N VAL A 65 7.26 0.06 5.87
CA VAL A 65 6.43 -1.00 6.44
C VAL A 65 7.32 -2.07 7.03
N GLN A 66 6.88 -2.65 8.14
CA GLN A 66 7.57 -3.77 8.77
C GLN A 66 6.99 -5.10 8.28
N CYS A 67 7.86 -6.06 8.05
CA CYS A 67 7.49 -7.42 7.72
C CYS A 67 7.50 -8.28 8.99
N ALA A 68 6.72 -9.37 9.00
CA ALA A 68 6.66 -10.26 10.16
C ALA A 68 7.99 -10.96 10.48
N ASP A 69 8.89 -11.08 9.50
CA ASP A 69 10.25 -11.60 9.67
C ASP A 69 11.23 -10.59 10.30
N GLY A 70 10.76 -9.40 10.66
CA GLY A 70 11.55 -8.32 11.25
C GLY A 70 12.21 -7.40 10.22
N SER A 71 12.19 -7.73 8.93
CA SER A 71 12.68 -6.86 7.86
C SER A 71 11.77 -5.64 7.67
N ARG A 72 12.27 -4.66 6.91
CA ARG A 72 11.51 -3.45 6.56
C ARG A 72 11.66 -3.15 5.08
N VAL A 73 10.56 -2.74 4.46
CA VAL A 73 10.51 -2.43 3.03
C VAL A 73 9.95 -1.03 2.78
N ARG A 74 10.38 -0.41 1.67
CA ARG A 74 9.78 0.83 1.17
C ARG A 74 8.51 0.47 0.40
N ALA A 75 7.37 0.64 1.03
CA ALA A 75 6.09 0.22 0.46
C ALA A 75 5.83 0.80 -0.93
N CYS A 76 6.25 2.04 -1.18
CA CYS A 76 5.97 2.73 -2.45
C CYS A 76 6.82 2.27 -3.65
N THR A 77 7.89 1.48 -3.43
CA THR A 77 8.80 1.02 -4.49
C THR A 77 9.02 -0.49 -4.49
N THR A 78 8.50 -1.19 -3.48
CA THR A 78 8.58 -2.65 -3.38
C THR A 78 7.27 -3.24 -3.90
N LEU A 79 7.36 -4.22 -4.81
CA LEU A 79 6.19 -4.98 -5.26
C LEU A 79 5.69 -5.89 -4.14
N VAL A 80 4.38 -6.10 -4.08
CA VAL A 80 3.81 -7.13 -3.22
C VAL A 80 4.06 -8.50 -3.83
N GLU A 81 4.47 -9.45 -3.01
CA GLU A 81 4.75 -10.82 -3.42
C GLU A 81 3.89 -11.81 -2.62
N ALA A 82 3.66 -12.98 -3.22
CA ALA A 82 2.84 -14.01 -2.62
C ALA A 82 3.47 -14.48 -1.29
N GLY A 83 2.65 -14.59 -0.25
CA GLY A 83 3.09 -15.01 1.07
C GLY A 83 3.77 -13.93 1.92
N MET A 84 3.92 -12.69 1.42
CA MET A 84 4.37 -11.58 2.25
C MET A 84 3.48 -11.41 3.49
N ALA A 85 4.11 -11.15 4.63
CA ALA A 85 3.42 -10.87 5.89
C ALA A 85 3.84 -9.47 6.37
N LEU A 86 2.91 -8.53 6.30
CA LEU A 86 3.11 -7.12 6.54
C LEU A 86 2.44 -6.68 7.83
N LEU A 87 3.05 -5.72 8.52
CA LEU A 87 2.59 -5.18 9.79
C LEU A 87 2.36 -3.67 9.67
N CYS A 88 1.17 -3.23 10.05
CA CYS A 88 0.75 -1.83 10.06
C CYS A 88 -0.10 -1.57 11.32
N PRO A 89 0.01 -0.39 11.96
CA PRO A 89 -0.86 -0.01 13.09
C PRO A 89 -2.32 0.29 12.68
N LEU A 90 -2.85 -0.31 11.61
CA LEU A 90 -4.27 -0.24 11.26
C LEU A 90 -5.09 -1.18 12.17
N PRO A 91 -6.27 -0.76 12.68
CA PRO A 91 -7.21 -1.72 13.25
C PRO A 91 -7.62 -2.74 12.18
N PRO A 92 -7.82 -4.03 12.53
CA PRO A 92 -8.21 -5.04 11.55
C PRO A 92 -9.54 -4.62 10.94
N THR A 93 -9.54 -4.31 9.64
CA THR A 93 -10.77 -4.10 8.89
C THR A 93 -10.99 -5.38 8.06
N PRO A 94 -12.17 -6.02 8.11
CA PRO A 94 -12.41 -7.20 7.30
C PRO A 94 -12.33 -6.83 5.82
N THR A 95 -11.80 -7.76 5.02
CA THR A 95 -11.58 -7.61 3.59
C THR A 95 -12.87 -7.19 2.87
N PRO A 96 -12.97 -5.99 2.25
CA PRO A 96 -14.00 -5.77 1.27
C PRO A 96 -13.70 -6.67 0.06
N ALA A 97 -14.68 -7.45 -0.38
CA ALA A 97 -14.57 -8.24 -1.60
C ALA A 97 -14.07 -7.36 -2.75
N VAL A 98 -13.06 -7.86 -3.46
CA VAL A 98 -12.44 -7.23 -4.63
C VAL A 98 -13.49 -6.46 -5.44
N ARG A 99 -13.41 -5.12 -5.45
CA ARG A 99 -14.15 -4.36 -6.45
C ARG A 99 -13.41 -4.59 -7.76
N ALA A 100 -13.99 -5.44 -8.61
CA ALA A 100 -13.65 -5.47 -10.03
C ALA A 100 -13.71 -4.02 -10.54
N GLY A 101 -12.65 -3.60 -11.23
CA GLY A 101 -12.43 -2.22 -11.61
C GLY A 101 -13.68 -1.58 -12.20
N THR A 102 -14.07 -0.46 -11.61
CA THR A 102 -14.80 0.58 -12.34
C THR A 102 -13.97 1.84 -12.20
N ASP A 103 -13.50 2.33 -13.34
CA ASP A 103 -12.72 3.55 -13.47
C ASP A 103 -13.54 4.77 -13.05
N ALA A 104 -13.56 5.04 -11.74
CA ALA A 104 -13.98 6.30 -11.20
C ALA A 104 -12.81 6.85 -10.39
N VAL A 105 -12.10 7.83 -10.96
CA VAL A 105 -11.24 8.75 -10.21
C VAL A 105 -12.17 9.79 -9.59
N PRO A 106 -12.50 9.74 -8.28
CA PRO A 106 -13.26 10.80 -7.66
C PRO A 106 -12.28 11.88 -7.22
N GLY A 107 -12.32 13.03 -7.88
CA GLY A 107 -11.75 14.27 -7.37
C GLY A 107 -10.31 14.54 -7.80
N ASP A 108 -10.18 15.30 -8.87
CA ASP A 108 -9.12 16.30 -8.97
C ASP A 108 -9.27 17.23 -7.76
N VAL A 109 -8.34 17.16 -6.80
CA VAL A 109 -8.29 18.12 -5.69
C VAL A 109 -7.63 19.38 -6.26
N PRO A 110 -8.34 20.52 -6.35
CA PRO A 110 -7.74 21.74 -6.89
C PRO A 110 -6.54 22.15 -6.05
N PRO A 111 -5.46 22.66 -6.66
CA PRO A 111 -4.31 23.17 -5.92
C PRO A 111 -4.73 24.44 -5.17
N GLY A 112 -5.06 24.32 -3.88
CA GLY A 112 -5.58 25.45 -3.11
C GLY A 112 -5.48 25.36 -1.58
N ASP A 113 -5.26 24.19 -0.98
CA ASP A 113 -5.18 24.07 0.49
C ASP A 113 -4.03 23.15 0.93
N VAL A 114 -2.82 23.71 0.92
CA VAL A 114 -1.72 23.22 1.75
C VAL A 114 -1.24 24.43 2.57
N PRO A 115 -1.42 24.44 3.91
CA PRO A 115 -1.04 25.56 4.76
C PRO A 115 0.48 25.80 4.78
#